data_AF-A0A820JXR6-F1
#
_entry.id   AF-A0A820JXR6-F1
#
_cell.length_a   1.000
_cell.length_b   1.000
_cell.length_c   1.000
_cell.angle_alpha   90.00
_cell.angle_beta   90.00
_cell.angle_gamma   90.00
#
_symmetry.space_group_name_H-M   'P 1'
#
loop_
_entity.id
_entity.type
_entity.pdbx_description
1 polymer ?
#
loop_
_entity_poly.entity_id
_entity_poly.type
_entity_poly.pdbx_seq_one_letter_code
_entity_poly.pdbx_strand_id
1 'polypeptide(L)'
;SRLDSGWNDSREGMNLKQTTTFVDQCAWSDPLIELQLWSRLGIIANRANDAETALYCRDKTLELITIFQTRKVEKFQLSLANEYVSRACGAYAECLLKQQTGQKQERKEVLAIIVEAASYSSKADLYELTMHLARHFWNTCRLSIKRKLERSLLLDPLNELIHHINTVAPKSIVSTQNEKKQR
;
A
#
# COMPACT_ATOMS: atom_id res chain seq x y z
N SER A 1 -53.81 -22.77 -6.83
CA SER A 1 -53.11 -21.92 -5.84
C SER A 1 -51.72 -22.51 -5.60
N ARG A 2 -50.77 -22.54 -6.55
CA ARG A 2 -49.98 -21.43 -7.12
C ARG A 2 -49.91 -20.19 -6.22
N LEU A 3 -48.86 -20.14 -5.40
CA LEU A 3 -47.94 -19.02 -5.15
C LEU A 3 -47.05 -19.44 -3.96
N ASP A 4 -45.85 -19.97 -4.23
CA ASP A 4 -44.74 -20.07 -3.26
C ASP A 4 -43.42 -20.47 -3.96
N SER A 5 -43.03 -19.71 -4.99
CA SER A 5 -41.73 -19.93 -5.65
C SER A 5 -41.20 -18.64 -6.29
N GLY A 6 -41.10 -17.56 -5.50
CA GLY A 6 -40.71 -16.24 -6.02
C GLY A 6 -39.70 -15.47 -5.16
N TRP A 7 -39.02 -16.11 -4.21
CA TRP A 7 -38.07 -15.42 -3.32
C TRP A 7 -36.78 -16.21 -3.09
N ASN A 8 -36.30 -16.93 -4.11
CA ASN A 8 -34.90 -17.30 -4.19
C ASN A 8 -34.33 -16.63 -5.44
N ASP A 9 -33.22 -15.93 -5.26
CA ASP A 9 -32.34 -15.37 -6.31
C ASP A 9 -32.49 -13.87 -6.64
N SER A 10 -32.18 -13.00 -5.68
CA SER A 10 -31.90 -11.57 -5.96
C SER A 10 -30.89 -10.93 -5.01
N ARG A 11 -29.96 -11.72 -4.44
CA ARG A 11 -28.84 -11.17 -3.62
C ARG A 11 -27.50 -11.76 -4.00
N GLU A 12 -27.25 -11.99 -5.29
CA GLU A 12 -25.88 -11.98 -5.77
C GLU A 12 -25.40 -10.52 -5.79
N GLY A 13 -24.95 -10.05 -4.62
CA GLY A 13 -24.16 -8.83 -4.56
C GLY A 13 -22.98 -8.98 -5.51
N MET A 14 -22.67 -7.92 -6.26
CA MET A 14 -21.62 -7.94 -7.28
C MET A 14 -20.30 -8.44 -6.69
N ASN A 15 -19.70 -9.46 -7.30
CA ASN A 15 -18.46 -10.03 -6.77
C ASN A 15 -17.27 -9.10 -7.07
N LEU A 16 -16.17 -9.27 -6.32
CA LEU A 16 -15.01 -8.39 -6.42
C LEU A 16 -14.42 -8.37 -7.83
N LYS A 17 -14.32 -9.53 -8.50
CA LYS A 17 -13.77 -9.64 -9.85
C LYS A 17 -14.63 -8.90 -10.88
N GLN A 18 -15.95 -9.03 -10.80
CA GLN A 18 -16.89 -8.26 -11.63
C GLN A 18 -16.69 -6.76 -11.40
N THR A 19 -16.57 -6.31 -10.15
CA THR A 19 -16.33 -4.90 -9.81
C THR A 19 -15.04 -4.37 -10.40
N THR A 20 -13.95 -5.12 -10.31
CA THR A 20 -12.68 -4.80 -10.95
C THR A 20 -12.84 -4.65 -12.47
N THR A 21 -13.55 -5.57 -13.13
CA THR A 21 -13.79 -5.51 -14.58
C THR A 21 -14.60 -4.27 -14.98
N PHE A 22 -15.66 -3.92 -14.25
CA PHE A 22 -16.43 -2.71 -14.55
C PHE A 22 -15.61 -1.44 -14.38
N VAL A 23 -14.80 -1.35 -13.31
CA VAL A 23 -13.92 -0.20 -13.07
C VAL A 23 -12.87 -0.04 -14.17
N ASP A 24 -12.35 -1.15 -14.71
CA ASP A 24 -11.38 -1.15 -15.80
C ASP A 24 -11.97 -0.72 -17.16
N GLN A 25 -13.27 -0.96 -17.36
CA GLN A 25 -13.98 -0.58 -18.59
C GLN A 25 -14.49 0.87 -18.57
N CYS A 26 -14.44 1.54 -17.42
CA CYS A 26 -14.89 2.91 -17.29
C CYS A 26 -13.96 3.90 -18.02
N ALA A 27 -14.56 4.87 -18.71
CA ALA A 27 -13.84 6.03 -19.23
C ALA A 27 -13.74 7.10 -18.13
N TRP A 28 -12.63 7.11 -17.40
CA TRP A 28 -12.40 8.05 -16.31
C TRP A 28 -12.08 9.45 -16.83
N SER A 29 -12.89 10.42 -16.44
CA SER A 29 -12.67 11.85 -16.75
C SER A 29 -11.67 12.52 -15.80
N ASP A 30 -11.58 12.04 -14.55
CA ASP A 30 -10.61 12.50 -13.56
C ASP A 30 -9.68 11.33 -13.15
N PRO A 31 -8.38 11.39 -13.51
CA PRO A 31 -7.40 10.36 -13.15
C PRO A 31 -7.23 10.18 -11.63
N LEU A 32 -7.53 11.20 -10.82
CA LEU A 32 -7.39 11.11 -9.37
C LEU A 32 -8.51 10.27 -8.76
N ILE A 33 -9.72 10.38 -9.30
CA ILE A 33 -10.86 9.54 -8.92
C ILE A 33 -10.59 8.08 -9.31
N GLU A 34 -10.08 7.87 -10.53
CA GLU A 34 -9.69 6.53 -10.98
C GLU A 34 -8.65 5.90 -10.04
N LEU A 35 -7.59 6.64 -9.73
CA LEU A 35 -6.53 6.20 -8.82
C LEU A 35 -7.06 5.89 -7.42
N GLN A 36 -7.95 6.73 -6.89
CA GLN A 36 -8.61 6.50 -5.61
C GLN A 36 -9.42 5.20 -5.61
N LEU A 37 -10.13 4.92 -6.70
CA LEU A 37 -10.97 3.74 -6.82
C LEU A 37 -10.13 2.47 -6.89
N TRP A 38 -9.07 2.45 -7.68
CA TRP A 38 -8.12 1.34 -7.70
C TRP A 38 -7.49 1.09 -6.33
N SER A 39 -7.09 2.15 -5.62
CA SER A 39 -6.58 2.03 -4.25
C SER A 39 -7.60 1.39 -3.29
N ARG A 40 -8.87 1.82 -3.35
CA ARG A 40 -9.95 1.25 -2.54
C ARG A 40 -10.25 -0.20 -2.91
N LEU A 41 -10.27 -0.55 -4.19
CA LEU A 41 -10.44 -1.93 -4.64
C LEU A 41 -9.30 -2.82 -4.13
N GLY A 42 -8.05 -2.35 -4.15
CA GLY A 42 -6.92 -3.08 -3.57
C GLY A 42 -7.09 -3.36 -2.08
N ILE A 43 -7.60 -2.38 -1.30
CA ILE A 43 -7.91 -2.57 0.12
C ILE A 43 -9.03 -3.61 0.31
N ILE A 44 -10.06 -3.59 -0.52
CA ILE A 44 -11.16 -4.56 -0.48
C ILE A 44 -10.64 -5.97 -0.85
N ALA A 45 -9.79 -6.08 -1.86
CA ALA A 45 -9.15 -7.32 -2.26
C ALA A 45 -8.30 -7.93 -1.14
N ASN A 46 -7.51 -7.12 -0.44
CA ASN A 46 -6.77 -7.55 0.76
C ASN A 46 -7.70 -8.09 1.87
N ARG A 47 -8.88 -7.47 2.07
CA ARG A 47 -9.88 -7.97 3.04
C ARG A 47 -10.51 -9.29 2.60
N ALA A 48 -10.67 -9.49 1.29
CA ALA A 48 -11.15 -10.73 0.70
C ALA A 48 -10.06 -11.82 0.55
N ASN A 49 -8.80 -11.51 0.90
CA ASN A 49 -7.62 -12.36 0.68
C ASN A 49 -7.38 -12.73 -0.80
N ASP A 50 -7.79 -11.85 -1.72
CA ASP A 50 -7.59 -11.98 -3.16
C ASP A 50 -6.32 -11.22 -3.58
N ALA A 51 -5.18 -11.91 -3.54
CA ALA A 51 -3.89 -11.30 -3.90
C ALA A 51 -3.76 -11.01 -5.40
N GLU A 52 -4.46 -11.77 -6.26
CA GLU A 52 -4.48 -11.54 -7.72
C GLU A 52 -5.13 -10.18 -8.02
N THR A 53 -6.32 -9.94 -7.46
CA THR A 53 -6.99 -8.65 -7.62
C THR A 53 -6.21 -7.52 -6.93
N ALA A 54 -5.63 -7.76 -5.76
CA ALA A 54 -4.82 -6.75 -5.07
C ALA A 54 -3.56 -6.34 -5.87
N LEU A 55 -2.89 -7.31 -6.52
CA LEU A 55 -1.77 -7.07 -7.43
C LEU A 55 -2.21 -6.23 -8.63
N TYR A 56 -3.32 -6.60 -9.25
CA TYR A 56 -3.86 -5.84 -10.40
C TYR A 56 -4.14 -4.38 -10.03
N CYS A 57 -4.79 -4.16 -8.87
CA CYS A 57 -5.06 -2.82 -8.36
C CYS A 57 -3.76 -2.04 -8.10
N ARG A 58 -2.74 -2.68 -7.51
CA ARG A 58 -1.43 -2.06 -7.30
C ARG A 58 -0.84 -1.58 -8.63
N ASP A 59 -0.79 -2.47 -9.62
CA ASP A 59 -0.15 -2.17 -10.92
C ASP A 59 -0.86 -1.02 -11.63
N LYS A 60 -2.19 -1.01 -11.60
CA LYS A 60 -2.98 0.13 -12.11
C LYS A 60 -2.66 1.43 -11.39
N THR A 61 -2.51 1.41 -10.06
CA THR A 61 -2.13 2.63 -9.33
C THR A 61 -0.72 3.12 -9.65
N LEU A 62 0.23 2.20 -9.88
CA LEU A 62 1.61 2.52 -10.28
C LEU A 62 1.68 3.09 -11.70
N GLU A 63 0.83 2.61 -12.61
CA GLU A 63 0.69 3.18 -13.95
C GLU A 63 0.14 4.61 -13.88
N LEU A 64 -0.97 4.80 -13.17
CA LEU A 64 -1.68 6.07 -13.10
C LEU A 64 -0.89 7.18 -12.39
N ILE A 65 -0.07 6.86 -11.38
CA ILE A 65 0.72 7.89 -10.68
C ILE A 65 1.73 8.60 -11.59
N THR A 66 2.15 7.96 -12.69
CA THR A 66 3.04 8.59 -13.68
C THR A 66 2.43 9.86 -14.29
N ILE A 67 1.10 9.92 -14.42
CA ILE A 67 0.36 11.09 -14.90
C ILE A 67 0.61 12.29 -13.97
N PHE A 68 0.56 12.05 -12.65
CA PHE A 68 0.75 13.09 -11.63
C PHE A 68 2.21 13.48 -11.46
N GLN A 69 3.15 12.58 -11.72
CA GLN A 69 4.59 12.84 -11.62
C GLN A 69 5.13 13.61 -12.83
N THR A 70 4.54 13.42 -14.01
CA THR A 70 5.02 14.04 -15.27
C THR A 70 4.30 15.33 -15.62
N ARG A 71 3.03 15.48 -15.23
CA ARG A 71 2.24 16.69 -15.50
C ARG A 71 2.39 17.70 -14.37
N LYS A 72 2.21 18.97 -14.72
CA LYS A 72 2.13 20.05 -13.73
C LYS A 72 0.75 20.00 -13.05
N VAL A 73 0.66 19.24 -11.97
CA VAL A 73 -0.53 19.11 -11.10
C VAL A 73 -0.37 19.93 -9.82
N GLU A 74 -1.47 20.16 -9.11
CA GLU A 74 -1.40 20.79 -7.79
C GLU A 74 -0.67 19.90 -6.79
N LYS A 75 0.09 20.51 -5.86
CA LYS A 75 0.83 19.77 -4.83
C LYS A 75 -0.08 18.85 -4.01
N PHE A 76 -1.30 19.30 -3.72
CA PHE A 76 -2.29 18.53 -2.99
C PHE A 76 -2.71 17.27 -3.76
N GLN A 77 -2.97 17.39 -5.07
CA GLN A 77 -3.32 16.25 -5.93
C GLN A 77 -2.18 15.23 -6.01
N LEU A 78 -0.93 15.70 -6.13
CA LEU A 78 0.24 14.81 -6.10
C LEU A 78 0.39 14.10 -4.75
N SER A 79 0.17 14.79 -3.63
CA SER A 79 0.20 14.19 -2.30
C SER A 79 -0.88 13.10 -2.15
N LEU A 80 -2.13 13.38 -2.55
CA LEU A 80 -3.21 12.38 -2.56
C LEU A 80 -2.90 11.19 -3.47
N ALA A 81 -2.33 11.43 -4.65
CA ALA A 81 -1.95 10.36 -5.56
C ALA A 81 -0.91 9.42 -4.93
N ASN A 82 0.13 9.98 -4.31
CA ASN A 82 1.13 9.21 -3.57
C ASN A 82 0.49 8.43 -2.40
N GLU A 83 -0.45 9.03 -1.66
CA GLU A 83 -1.20 8.36 -0.60
C GLU A 83 -1.98 7.14 -1.11
N TYR A 84 -2.68 7.27 -2.24
CA TYR A 84 -3.46 6.20 -2.84
C TYR A 84 -2.59 5.03 -3.33
N VAL A 85 -1.46 5.32 -3.99
CA VAL A 85 -0.49 4.28 -4.38
C VAL A 85 0.08 3.59 -3.15
N SER A 86 0.50 4.36 -2.14
CA SER A 86 1.05 3.79 -0.90
C SER A 86 0.08 2.81 -0.24
N ARG A 87 -1.21 3.16 -0.16
CA ARG A 87 -2.23 2.24 0.37
C ARG A 87 -2.46 1.00 -0.49
N ALA A 88 -2.43 1.12 -1.81
CA ALA A 88 -2.58 -0.02 -2.72
C ALA A 88 -1.40 -1.01 -2.58
N CYS A 89 -0.16 -0.49 -2.60
CA CYS A 89 1.05 -1.29 -2.36
C CYS A 89 1.03 -1.95 -0.97
N GLY A 90 0.68 -1.18 0.07
CA GLY A 90 0.55 -1.71 1.43
C GLY A 90 -0.51 -2.82 1.55
N ALA A 91 -1.67 -2.64 0.93
CA ALA A 91 -2.73 -3.65 0.90
C ALA A 91 -2.28 -4.93 0.20
N TYR A 92 -1.57 -4.82 -0.94
CA TYR A 92 -1.01 -5.98 -1.62
C TYR A 92 0.05 -6.70 -0.78
N ALA A 93 0.97 -5.96 -0.14
CA ALA A 93 1.97 -6.53 0.75
C ALA A 93 1.34 -7.30 1.91
N GLU A 94 0.28 -6.76 2.54
CA GLU A 94 -0.49 -7.46 3.56
C GLU A 94 -1.16 -8.73 3.03
N CYS A 95 -1.72 -8.67 1.82
CA CYS A 95 -2.40 -9.80 1.21
C CYS A 95 -1.41 -10.95 0.95
N LEU A 96 -0.22 -10.63 0.45
CA LEU A 96 0.88 -11.59 0.34
C LEU A 96 1.20 -12.18 1.71
N LEU A 97 1.48 -11.36 2.72
CA LEU A 97 1.83 -11.84 4.07
C LEU A 97 0.83 -12.85 4.66
N LYS A 98 -0.47 -12.71 4.35
CA LYS A 98 -1.51 -13.65 4.77
C LYS A 98 -1.48 -14.98 4.03
N GLN A 99 -1.15 -14.97 2.74
CA GLN A 99 -1.07 -16.17 1.89
C GLN A 99 0.26 -16.92 2.04
N GLN A 100 1.28 -16.24 2.55
CA GLN A 100 2.64 -16.77 2.68
C GLN A 100 2.74 -17.95 3.66
N THR A 101 3.18 -19.11 3.15
CA THR A 101 3.48 -20.32 3.94
C THR A 101 4.88 -20.32 4.57
N GLY A 102 5.65 -19.22 4.41
CA GLY A 102 6.91 -18.99 5.11
C GLY A 102 8.18 -19.13 4.27
N GLN A 103 8.09 -19.16 2.94
CA GLN A 103 9.29 -19.27 2.10
C GLN A 103 10.13 -17.99 2.13
N LYS A 104 11.42 -18.12 1.84
CA LYS A 104 12.41 -17.03 2.00
C LYS A 104 12.35 -16.00 0.89
N GLN A 105 12.13 -16.44 -0.35
CA GLN A 105 12.14 -15.58 -1.52
C GLN A 105 10.95 -14.63 -1.51
N GLU A 106 9.78 -15.17 -1.21
CA GLU A 106 8.52 -14.44 -1.09
C GLU A 106 8.58 -13.34 0.00
N ARG A 107 9.32 -13.57 1.10
CA ARG A 107 9.53 -12.54 2.13
C ARG A 107 10.33 -11.33 1.64
N LYS A 108 11.33 -11.53 0.78
CA LYS A 108 12.12 -10.42 0.24
C LYS A 108 11.27 -9.53 -0.66
N GLU A 109 10.44 -10.16 -1.49
CA GLU A 109 9.52 -9.47 -2.40
C GLU A 109 8.53 -8.63 -1.60
N VAL A 110 7.95 -9.18 -0.53
CA VAL A 110 7.08 -8.43 0.38
C VAL A 110 7.81 -7.23 1.00
N LEU A 111 9.04 -7.41 1.51
CA LEU A 111 9.80 -6.30 2.10
C LEU A 111 10.06 -5.18 1.09
N ALA A 112 10.37 -5.52 -0.16
CA ALA A 112 10.56 -4.54 -1.23
C ALA A 112 9.27 -3.75 -1.50
N ILE A 113 8.11 -4.42 -1.55
CA ILE A 113 6.80 -3.76 -1.74
C ILE A 113 6.48 -2.84 -0.56
N ILE A 114 6.81 -3.22 0.68
CA ILE A 114 6.60 -2.36 1.85
C ILE A 114 7.48 -1.11 1.78
N VAL A 115 8.73 -1.23 1.35
CA VAL A 115 9.63 -0.08 1.17
C VAL A 115 9.13 0.83 0.05
N GLU A 116 8.68 0.28 -1.07
CA GLU A 116 8.05 1.04 -2.15
C GLU A 116 6.81 1.81 -1.65
N ALA A 117 5.93 1.14 -0.90
CA ALA A 117 4.78 1.79 -0.27
C ALA A 117 5.20 2.95 0.65
N ALA A 118 6.28 2.78 1.41
CA ALA A 118 6.81 3.78 2.33
C ALA A 118 7.42 4.99 1.60
N SER A 119 8.02 4.76 0.43
CA SER A 119 8.49 5.83 -0.46
C SER A 119 7.34 6.73 -0.89
N TYR A 120 6.20 6.14 -1.27
CA TYR A 120 5.00 6.90 -1.64
C TYR A 120 4.36 7.60 -0.43
N SER A 121 4.23 6.97 0.74
CA SER A 121 3.71 7.67 1.93
C SER A 121 4.61 8.82 2.37
N SER A 122 5.92 8.67 2.18
CA SER A 122 6.90 9.70 2.45
C SER A 122 6.73 10.91 1.53
N LYS A 123 6.56 10.67 0.22
CA LYS A 123 6.24 11.72 -0.77
C LYS A 123 4.89 12.40 -0.51
N ALA A 124 3.95 11.69 0.11
CA ALA A 124 2.65 12.24 0.51
C ALA A 124 2.71 13.08 1.80
N ASP A 125 3.85 13.10 2.52
CA ASP A 125 4.02 13.73 3.83
C ASP A 125 3.12 13.13 4.93
N LEU A 126 2.88 11.80 4.85
CA LEU A 126 2.00 11.08 5.78
C LEU A 126 2.80 10.26 6.78
N TYR A 127 3.10 10.87 7.94
CA TYR A 127 3.83 10.23 9.03
C TYR A 127 3.18 8.92 9.51
N GLU A 128 1.88 8.96 9.84
CA GLU A 128 1.15 7.80 10.38
C GLU A 128 1.16 6.61 9.42
N LEU A 129 0.98 6.87 8.12
CA LEU A 129 1.01 5.82 7.10
C LEU A 129 2.40 5.21 6.96
N THR A 130 3.45 6.05 6.97
CA THR A 130 4.84 5.59 6.91
C THR A 130 5.20 4.74 8.13
N MET A 131 4.76 5.14 9.32
CA MET A 131 4.97 4.37 10.56
C MET A 131 4.17 3.05 10.57
N HIS A 132 2.97 3.03 9.98
CA HIS A 132 2.19 1.81 9.82
C HIS A 132 2.92 0.80 8.92
N LEU A 133 3.45 1.24 7.78
CA LEU A 133 4.26 0.40 6.88
C LEU A 133 5.56 -0.06 7.54
N ALA A 134 6.21 0.80 8.32
CA ALA A 134 7.37 0.41 9.11
C ALA A 134 7.04 -0.72 10.09
N ARG A 135 5.91 -0.66 10.78
CA ARG A 135 5.49 -1.76 11.66
C ARG A 135 5.38 -3.09 10.90
N HIS A 136 4.77 -3.08 9.71
CA HIS A 136 4.67 -4.27 8.86
C HIS A 136 6.03 -4.79 8.40
N PHE A 137 6.96 -3.90 8.05
CA PHE A 137 8.32 -4.26 7.71
C PHE A 137 9.02 -5.00 8.86
N TRP A 138 8.97 -4.44 10.07
CA TRP A 138 9.59 -5.04 11.26
C TRP A 138 8.97 -6.41 11.59
N ASN A 139 7.64 -6.51 11.49
CA ASN A 139 6.94 -7.78 11.70
C ASN A 139 7.36 -8.85 10.69
N THR A 140 7.57 -8.46 9.44
CA THR A 140 8.05 -9.35 8.37
C THR A 140 9.50 -9.78 8.60
N CYS A 141 10.36 -8.85 9.05
CA CYS A 141 11.75 -9.12 9.38
C CYS A 141 11.91 -10.12 10.54
N ARG A 142 10.98 -10.15 11.50
CA ARG A 142 11.07 -11.00 12.71
C ARG A 142 11.35 -12.48 12.39
N LEU A 143 10.83 -12.99 11.28
CA LEU A 143 11.00 -14.37 10.85
C LEU A 143 12.38 -14.67 10.23
N SER A 144 13.11 -13.64 9.81
CA SER A 144 14.39 -13.74 9.08
C SER A 144 15.61 -13.45 9.97
N ILE A 145 15.40 -12.99 11.21
CA ILE A 145 16.49 -12.63 12.14
C ILE A 145 17.32 -13.84 12.59
N LYS A 146 16.86 -15.09 12.39
CA LYS A 146 17.54 -16.28 12.93
C LYS A 146 18.88 -16.61 12.25
N ARG A 147 19.18 -16.09 11.06
CA ARG A 147 20.40 -16.43 10.29
C ARG A 147 21.22 -15.18 9.95
N LYS A 148 22.55 -15.22 10.19
CA LYS A 148 23.46 -14.08 9.95
C LYS A 148 23.43 -13.55 8.50
N LEU A 149 23.45 -14.45 7.51
CA LEU A 149 23.40 -14.11 6.08
C LEU A 149 22.07 -13.45 5.66
N GLU A 150 20.99 -13.72 6.39
CA GLU A 150 19.69 -13.10 6.11
C GLU A 150 19.62 -11.68 6.67
N ARG A 151 20.33 -11.38 7.74
CA ARG A 151 20.39 -10.03 8.32
C ARG A 151 21.10 -9.04 7.41
N SER A 152 22.17 -9.45 6.73
CA SER A 152 22.91 -8.55 5.83
C SER A 152 22.04 -8.08 4.65
N LEU A 153 21.16 -8.95 4.15
CA LEU A 153 20.22 -8.63 3.06
C LEU A 153 19.06 -7.72 3.49
N LEU A 154 18.88 -7.50 4.79
CA LEU A 154 17.86 -6.60 5.33
C LEU A 154 18.40 -5.18 5.55
N LEU A 155 19.72 -4.97 5.48
CA LEU A 155 20.33 -3.68 5.77
C LEU A 155 19.90 -2.60 4.78
N ASP A 156 19.94 -2.90 3.48
CA ASP A 156 19.56 -1.96 2.43
C ASP A 156 18.10 -1.52 2.53
N PRO A 157 17.10 -2.43 2.56
CA PRO A 157 15.71 -2.02 2.68
C PRO A 157 15.39 -1.37 4.04
N LEU A 158 16.11 -1.74 5.11
CA LEU A 158 15.97 -1.07 6.41
C LEU A 158 16.47 0.37 6.36
N ASN A 159 17.62 0.62 5.73
CA ASN A 159 18.18 1.97 5.60
C ASN A 159 17.27 2.87 4.77
N GLU A 160 16.70 2.34 3.67
CA GLU A 160 15.74 3.06 2.84
C GLU A 160 14.46 3.40 3.61
N LEU A 161 13.93 2.44 4.37
CA LEU A 161 12.77 2.68 5.23
C LEU A 161 13.03 3.73 6.32
N ILE A 162 14.20 3.69 6.96
CA ILE A 162 14.62 4.70 7.95
C ILE A 162 14.71 6.08 7.29
N HIS A 163 15.23 6.17 6.07
CA HIS A 163 15.27 7.42 5.32
C HIS A 163 13.86 7.97 5.06
N HIS A 164 12.90 7.13 4.68
CA HIS A 164 11.50 7.54 4.50
C HIS A 164 10.87 8.04 5.81
N ILE A 165 11.11 7.34 6.93
CA ILE A 165 10.63 7.77 8.25
C ILE A 165 11.20 9.13 8.64
N ASN A 166 12.51 9.34 8.46
CA ASN A 166 13.17 10.60 8.80
C ASN A 166 12.67 11.76 7.94
N THR A 167 12.29 11.50 6.69
CA THR A 167 11.75 12.51 5.78
C THR A 167 10.41 13.07 6.25
N VAL A 168 9.55 12.22 6.82
CA VAL A 168 8.20 12.62 7.32
C VAL A 168 8.15 12.88 8.82
N ALA A 169 9.25 12.65 9.54
CA ALA A 169 9.28 12.83 10.98
C ALA A 169 9.03 14.31 11.33
N PRO A 170 8.11 14.61 12.28
CA PRO A 170 7.86 15.97 12.70
C PRO A 170 9.15 16.58 13.28
N LYS A 171 9.57 17.71 12.74
CA LYS A 171 10.82 18.40 13.10
C LYS A 171 10.88 18.87 14.57
N SER A 172 9.76 18.80 15.31
CA SER A 172 9.66 19.11 16.74
C SER A 172 10.43 18.14 17.64
N ILE A 173 10.85 16.97 17.15
CA ILE A 173 11.67 16.00 17.90
C ILE A 173 13.17 16.38 17.87
N VAL A 174 13.60 17.17 16.87
CA VAL A 174 15.01 17.57 16.72
C VAL A 174 15.36 18.80 17.56
N SER A 175 14.40 19.72 17.78
CA SER A 175 14.63 20.91 18.61
C SER A 175 14.82 20.59 20.10
N THR A 176 14.20 19.53 20.61
CA THR A 176 14.31 19.13 22.03
C THR A 176 15.68 18.54 22.40
N GLN A 177 16.49 18.11 21.43
CA GLN A 177 17.87 17.67 21.68
C GLN A 177 18.88 18.83 21.68
N ASN A 178 18.60 19.92 20.96
CA ASN A 178 19.48 21.09 20.93
C ASN A 178 19.33 21.96 22.20
N GLU A 179 18.13 22.06 22.77
CA GLU A 179 17.93 22.79 24.04
C GLU A 179 18.56 22.10 25.26
N LYS A 180 18.74 20.77 25.23
CA LYS A 180 19.43 20.02 26.30
C LYS A 180 20.95 20.05 26.19
N LYS A 181 21.52 20.51 25.07
CA LYS A 181 22.97 20.73 24.90
C LYS A 181 23.41 22.16 25.21
N GLN A 182 22.47 23.06 25.48
CA GLN A 182 22.72 24.47 25.81
C GLN A 182 22.35 24.83 27.26
N ARG A 183 22.10 23.83 28.11
CA ARG A 183 21.95 23.99 29.57
C ARG A 183 23.05 23.22 30.30
#